data_AF-A0A9D4RJC8-F1
#
_entry.id   AF-A0A9D4RJC8-F1
#
_cell.length_a   1.000
_cell.length_b   1.000
_cell.length_c   1.000
_cell.angle_alpha   90.00
_cell.angle_beta   90.00
_cell.angle_gamma   90.00
#
_symmetry.space_group_name_H-M   'P 1'
#
loop_
_entity.id
_entity.type
_entity.pdbx_description
1 polymer ?
#
loop_
_entity_poly.entity_id
_entity_poly.type
_entity_poly.pdbx_seq_one_letter_code
_entity_poly.pdbx_strand_id
1 'polypeptide(L)'
;MLAVAKFGQEVNALETNRTNQEMVATSLAKGNLTGKVILIWNAFSDMIEAVRFKHKDGNIGALQIESGISATHDSRGDESSMAIVLDDLVPLFRKRSLFVQMDIVRI
;
A
#
# COMPACT_ATOMS: atom_id res chain seq x y z
N MET A 1 3.51 -11.09 -4.50
CA MET A 1 3.14 -11.26 -3.07
C MET A 1 2.68 -12.67 -2.69
N LEU A 2 1.50 -13.15 -3.10
CA LEU A 2 0.91 -14.42 -2.61
C LEU A 2 1.80 -15.66 -2.83
N ALA A 3 2.43 -15.78 -4.00
CA ALA A 3 3.35 -16.87 -4.29
C ALA A 3 4.55 -16.89 -3.33
N VAL A 4 5.14 -15.72 -3.07
CA VAL A 4 6.27 -15.55 -2.15
C VAL A 4 5.89 -15.98 -0.73
N ALA A 5 4.70 -15.56 -0.25
CA ALA A 5 4.19 -15.96 1.05
C ALA A 5 3.94 -17.48 1.15
N LYS A 6 3.44 -18.12 0.09
CA LYS A 6 3.27 -19.58 0.03
C LYS A 6 4.59 -20.35 0.14
N PHE A 7 5.70 -19.79 -0.34
CA PHE A 7 7.03 -20.36 -0.17
C PHE A 7 7.65 -20.10 1.23
N GLY A 8 6.83 -19.63 2.19
CA GLY A 8 7.22 -19.49 3.60
C GLY A 8 7.91 -18.18 3.96
N GLN A 9 8.14 -17.31 2.99
CA GLN A 9 8.75 -16.00 3.17
C GLN A 9 7.79 -15.01 3.82
N GLU A 10 8.31 -14.13 4.68
CA GLU A 10 7.57 -13.00 5.23
C GLU A 10 7.49 -11.89 4.19
N VAL A 11 6.30 -11.31 4.00
CA VAL A 11 6.08 -10.24 3.03
C VAL A 11 5.46 -9.05 3.73
N ASN A 12 6.02 -7.87 3.51
CA ASN A 12 5.38 -6.61 3.85
C ASN A 12 4.84 -6.02 2.54
N ALA A 13 3.54 -5.81 2.46
CA ALA A 13 2.88 -5.30 1.28
C ALA A 13 2.23 -3.96 1.61
N LEU A 14 2.63 -2.95 0.84
CA LEU A 14 2.11 -1.59 0.95
C LEU A 14 1.04 -1.40 -0.12
N GLU A 15 -0.13 -0.94 0.30
CA GLU A 15 -1.27 -0.64 -0.58
C GLU A 15 -1.91 0.66 -0.10
N THR A 16 -2.22 1.54 -1.04
CA THR A 16 -2.82 2.85 -0.79
C THR A 16 -4.34 2.80 -0.85
N ASN A 17 -4.87 1.95 -1.72
CA ASN A 17 -6.30 1.79 -1.93
C ASN A 17 -6.89 0.86 -0.88
N ARG A 18 -7.83 1.35 -0.07
CA ARG A 18 -8.44 0.55 0.98
C ARG A 18 -9.22 -0.66 0.44
N THR A 19 -9.94 -0.49 -0.67
CA THR A 19 -10.71 -1.59 -1.28
C THR A 19 -9.78 -2.70 -1.77
N ASN A 20 -8.68 -2.36 -2.44
CA ASN A 20 -7.67 -3.35 -2.83
C ASN A 20 -7.09 -4.05 -1.61
N GLN A 21 -6.78 -3.30 -0.55
CA GLN A 21 -6.22 -3.88 0.67
C GLN A 21 -7.19 -4.90 1.31
N GLU A 22 -8.49 -4.60 1.35
CA GLU A 22 -9.52 -5.50 1.85
C GLU A 22 -9.67 -6.77 0.97
N MET A 23 -9.59 -6.61 -0.35
CA MET A 23 -9.59 -7.74 -1.30
C MET A 23 -8.36 -8.64 -1.11
N VAL A 24 -7.19 -8.03 -0.89
CA VAL A 24 -5.95 -8.75 -0.61
C VAL A 24 -6.04 -9.48 0.73
N ALA A 25 -6.53 -8.81 1.79
CA ALA A 25 -6.73 -9.42 3.11
C ALA A 25 -7.65 -10.65 3.02
N THR A 26 -8.75 -10.53 2.27
CA THR A 26 -9.66 -11.65 2.01
C THR A 26 -8.95 -12.80 1.29
N SER A 27 -8.12 -12.49 0.29
CA SER A 27 -7.35 -13.49 -0.45
C SER A 27 -6.30 -14.19 0.41
N LEU A 28 -5.66 -13.46 1.32
CA LEU A 28 -4.71 -14.00 2.30
C LEU A 28 -5.41 -14.93 3.29
N ALA A 29 -6.60 -14.55 3.78
CA ALA A 29 -7.41 -15.38 4.66
C ALA A 29 -7.81 -16.69 3.98
N LYS A 30 -8.32 -16.62 2.74
CA LYS A 30 -8.65 -17.82 1.94
C LYS A 30 -7.45 -18.72 1.69
N GLY A 31 -6.24 -18.16 1.61
CA GLY A 31 -5.01 -18.89 1.41
C GLY A 31 -4.34 -19.42 2.68
N ASN A 32 -4.88 -19.15 3.88
CA ASN A 32 -4.21 -19.37 5.18
C ASN A 32 -2.83 -18.71 5.27
N LEU A 33 -2.68 -17.49 4.71
CA LEU A 33 -1.41 -16.76 4.63
C LEU A 33 -1.36 -15.51 5.54
N THR A 34 -2.37 -15.28 6.38
CA THR A 34 -2.48 -14.08 7.23
C THR A 34 -1.29 -13.90 8.18
N GLY A 35 -0.66 -14.98 8.65
CA GLY A 35 0.55 -14.92 9.47
C GLY A 35 1.87 -14.71 8.71
N LYS A 36 1.83 -14.61 7.38
CA LYS A 36 3.02 -14.46 6.52
C LYS A 36 3.10 -13.11 5.83
N VAL A 37 2.01 -12.35 5.83
CA VAL A 37 1.92 -11.07 5.12
C VAL A 37 1.42 -9.99 6.05
N ILE A 38 2.19 -8.91 6.18
CA ILE A 38 1.78 -7.67 6.84
C ILE A 38 1.31 -6.72 5.75
N LEU A 39 0.06 -6.27 5.85
CA LEU A 39 -0.49 -5.23 4.98
C LEU A 39 -0.35 -3.86 5.65
N ILE A 40 0.26 -2.92 4.94
CA ILE A 40 0.53 -1.55 5.39
C ILE A 40 -0.32 -0.61 4.55
N TRP A 41 -1.19 0.18 5.20
CA TRP A 41 -2.07 1.15 4.53
C TRP A 41 -1.43 2.53 4.45
N ASN A 42 -0.44 2.66 3.57
CA ASN A 42 0.29 3.90 3.38
C ASN A 42 0.58 4.14 1.92
N ALA A 43 0.80 5.41 1.57
CA ALA A 43 1.43 5.74 0.31
C ALA A 43 2.95 5.63 0.43
N PHE A 44 3.59 5.38 -0.71
CA PHE A 44 5.03 5.46 -0.82
C PHE A 44 5.39 6.74 -1.56
N SER A 45 6.21 7.58 -0.93
CA SER A 45 6.73 8.82 -1.52
C SER A 45 8.20 8.98 -1.12
N ASP A 46 8.90 9.90 -1.78
CA ASP A 46 10.24 10.34 -1.38
C ASP A 46 10.19 11.33 -0.20
N MET A 47 9.00 11.81 0.17
CA MET A 47 8.76 12.71 1.31
C MET A 47 7.60 12.23 2.18
N ILE A 48 7.63 12.62 3.46
CA ILE A 48 6.49 12.41 4.36
C ILE A 48 5.48 13.52 4.09
N GLU A 49 4.35 13.16 3.46
CA GLU A 49 3.28 14.10 3.13
C GLU A 49 1.91 13.44 3.15
N ALA A 50 0.86 14.24 3.36
CA ALA A 50 -0.50 13.76 3.17
C ALA A 50 -0.80 13.69 1.67
N VAL A 51 -1.22 12.51 1.20
CA VAL A 51 -1.68 12.31 -0.17
C VAL A 51 -3.17 12.02 -0.18
N ARG A 52 -3.85 12.57 -1.18
CA ARG A 52 -5.26 12.30 -1.46
C ARG A 52 -5.38 11.41 -2.68
N PHE A 53 -6.23 10.40 -2.60
CA PHE A 53 -6.54 9.47 -3.66
C PHE A 53 -7.93 9.76 -4.19
N LYS A 54 -8.02 9.93 -5.52
CA LYS A 54 -9.29 10.05 -6.22
C LYS A 54 -9.52 8.82 -7.08
N HIS A 55 -10.68 8.20 -6.87
CA HIS A 55 -11.22 7.26 -7.83
C HIS A 55 -11.73 8.05 -9.04
N LYS A 56 -11.08 7.88 -10.19
CA LYS A 56 -11.60 8.42 -11.44
C LYS A 56 -12.71 7.49 -11.93
N ASP A 57 -13.94 8.00 -12.01
CA ASP A 57 -15.07 7.23 -12.54
C ASP A 57 -14.71 6.61 -13.90
N GLY A 58 -14.92 5.30 -14.03
CA GLY A 58 -14.58 4.52 -15.23
C GLY A 58 -13.19 3.86 -15.22
N ASN A 59 -12.35 4.12 -14.20
CA ASN A 59 -11.05 3.45 -14.06
C ASN A 59 -11.11 2.38 -12.95
N ILE A 60 -11.17 1.11 -13.36
CA ILE A 60 -11.06 -0.03 -12.43
C ILE A 60 -9.58 -0.20 -12.06
N GLY A 61 -9.21 0.24 -10.86
CA GLY A 61 -7.89 -0.03 -10.25
C GLY A 61 -6.85 1.08 -10.36
N ALA A 62 -7.12 2.19 -11.06
CA ALA A 62 -6.20 3.33 -11.12
C ALA A 62 -6.65 4.42 -10.13
N LEU A 63 -5.78 4.75 -9.18
CA LEU A 63 -5.91 5.90 -8.29
C LEU A 63 -5.17 7.09 -8.88
N GLN A 64 -5.83 8.25 -8.90
CA GLN A 64 -5.14 9.51 -9.11
C GLN A 64 -4.65 10.03 -7.76
N ILE A 65 -3.35 10.29 -7.66
CA ILE A 65 -2.70 10.78 -6.44
C ILE A 65 -2.51 12.29 -6.55
N GLU A 66 -2.97 13.03 -5.55
CA GLU A 66 -2.70 14.45 -5.39
C GLU A 66 -1.88 14.67 -4.12
N SER A 67 -0.66 15.22 -4.27
CA SER A 67 0.28 15.52 -3.20
C SER A 67 0.09 16.94 -2.64
N GLY A 68 0.58 17.19 -1.42
CA GLY A 68 0.56 18.52 -0.81
C GLY A 68 -0.81 19.05 -0.36
N ILE A 69 -1.84 18.21 -0.27
CA ILE A 69 -3.17 18.63 0.20
C ILE A 69 -3.25 18.44 1.72
N SER A 70 -3.57 19.53 2.44
CA SER A 70 -3.88 19.45 3.89
C SER A 70 -4.96 18.39 4.10
N ALA A 71 -4.77 17.50 5.09
CA ALA A 71 -5.70 16.41 5.42
C ALA A 71 -7.04 16.93 5.95
N THR A 72 -7.79 17.65 5.13
CA THR A 72 -9.17 18.03 5.36
C THR A 72 -10.03 16.91 4.81
N HIS A 73 -10.80 16.29 5.70
CA HIS A 73 -11.83 15.32 5.38
C HIS A 73 -12.82 15.97 4.41
N ASP A 74 -12.70 15.69 3.12
CA ASP A 74 -13.71 16.07 2.15
C ASP A 74 -14.70 14.92 2.03
N SER A 75 -15.98 15.23 2.18
CA SER A 75 -17.09 14.28 2.37
C SER A 75 -17.52 13.59 1.07
N ARG A 76 -16.60 13.44 0.11
CA ARG A 76 -16.89 12.99 -1.27
C ARG A 76 -15.99 11.84 -1.72
N GLY A 77 -15.93 10.75 -0.97
CA GLY A 77 -15.26 9.52 -1.44
C GLY A 77 -13.75 9.63 -1.72
N ASP A 78 -13.13 10.75 -1.33
CA ASP A 78 -11.69 10.98 -1.41
C ASP A 78 -11.04 10.25 -0.21
N GLU A 79 -10.25 9.21 -0.47
CA GLU A 79 -9.43 8.58 0.57
C GLU A 79 -8.13 9.38 0.73
N SER A 80 -7.65 9.57 1.96
CA SER A 80 -6.35 10.19 2.22
C SER A 80 -5.50 9.28 3.08
N SER A 81 -4.21 9.18 2.79
CA SER A 81 -3.25 8.48 3.65
C SER A 81 -1.98 9.30 3.80
N MET A 82 -1.25 9.04 4.87
CA MET A 82 0.09 9.58 5.05
C MET A 82 1.06 8.77 4.20
N ALA A 83 1.82 9.46 3.35
CA ALA A 83 2.95 8.86 2.66
C ALA A 83 4.08 8.58 3.65
N ILE A 84 4.70 7.41 3.50
CA ILE A 84 5.91 7.02 4.22
C ILE A 84 7.07 6.96 3.25
N VAL A 85 8.27 7.20 3.77
CA VAL A 85 9.49 7.04 2.99
C VAL A 85 10.06 5.63 3.17
N LEU A 86 10.88 5.17 2.24
CA LEU A 86 11.50 3.84 2.33
C LEU A 86 12.29 3.66 3.64
N ASP A 87 12.93 4.73 4.10
CA ASP A 87 13.71 4.73 5.34
C ASP A 87 12.87 4.43 6.58
N ASP A 88 11.57 4.74 6.57
CA ASP A 88 10.64 4.39 7.66
C ASP A 88 10.39 2.87 7.71
N LEU A 89 10.57 2.18 6.59
CA LEU A 89 10.41 0.74 6.48
C LEU A 89 11.72 -0.03 6.74
N VAL A 90 12.89 0.62 6.62
CA VAL A 90 14.21 -0.01 6.85
C VAL A 90 14.32 -0.74 8.20
N PRO A 91 13.78 -0.23 9.33
CA PRO A 91 13.79 -0.95 10.60
C PRO A 91 13.14 -2.34 10.54
N LEU A 92 12.11 -2.55 9.71
CA LEU A 92 11.41 -3.84 9.55
C LEU A 92 12.29 -4.92 8.92
N PHE A 93 13.40 -4.51 8.31
CA PHE A 93 14.18 -5.36 7.42
C PHE A 93 15.66 -5.49 7.81
N ARG A 94 16.08 -4.87 8.92
CA ARG A 94 17.49 -4.80 9.31
C ARG A 94 18.14 -6.18 9.35
N LYS A 95 19.30 -6.31 8.66
CA LYS A 95 20.14 -7.51 8.55
C LYS A 95 19.61 -8.65 7.67
N ARG A 96 18.58 -8.42 6.84
CA ARG A 96 18.06 -9.42 5.90
C ARG A 96 18.28 -8.97 4.46
N SER A 97 18.49 -9.93 3.54
CA SER A 97 18.47 -9.62 2.10
C SER A 97 17.06 -9.24 1.69
N LEU A 98 16.90 -8.12 0.99
CA LEU A 98 15.60 -7.59 0.60
C LEU A 98 15.36 -7.75 -0.89
N PHE A 99 14.13 -8.10 -1.22
CA PHE A 99 13.61 -8.00 -2.57
C PHE A 99 12.42 -7.05 -2.55
N VAL A 100 12.57 -5.92 -3.23
CA VAL A 100 11.51 -4.92 -3.35
C VAL A 100 10.89 -5.06 -4.74
N GLN A 101 9.61 -5.43 -4.78
CA GLN A 101 8.81 -5.39 -6.00
C GLN A 101 7.92 -4.15 -5.93
N MET A 102 8.07 -3.25 -6.90
CA MET A 102 7.20 -2.08 -7.05
C MET A 102 6.48 -2.15 -8.39
N ASP A 103 5.16 -2.04 -8.34
CA ASP A 103 4.31 -1.79 -9.50
C ASP A 103 3.67 -0.42 -9.29
N ILE A 104 4.36 0.61 -9.76
CA ILE A 104 3.95 2.02 -9.57
C ILE A 104 3.47 2.57 -10.91
N VAL A 105 2.27 3.14 -10.90
CA VAL A 105 1.78 3.98 -11.98
C VAL A 105 2.57 5.29 -11.94
N ARG A 106 3.40 5.55 -12.96
CA ARG A 106 4.03 6.87 -13.11
C ARG A 106 2.94 7.90 -13.38
N ILE A 107 2.92 8.96 -12.57
CA ILE A 107 2.17 10.20 -12.82
C ILE A 107 2.87 10.98 -13.93
#